data_AF-A0A926CSY5-F1
#
_entry.id   AF-A0A926CSY5-F1
#
_cell.length_a   1.000
_cell.length_b   1.000
_cell.length_c   1.000
_cell.angle_alpha   90.00
_cell.angle_beta   90.00
_cell.angle_gamma   90.00
#
_symmetry.space_group_name_H-M   'P 1'
#
loop_
_entity.id
_entity.type
_entity.pdbx_description
1 polymer ?
#
loop_
_entity_poly.entity_id
_entity_poly.type
_entity_poly.pdbx_seq_one_letter_code
_entity_poly.pdbx_strand_id
1 'polypeptide(L)' 'MFVGDFLGRRALYTPDTLAVVDAGKVPHRSFTYIELNNRANRFANWLRDGADIQKGDRVAILAHNGVE' A
#
# COMPACT_ATOMS: atom_id res chain seq x y z
N MET A 1 -3.96 -17.71 -3.89
CA MET A 1 -3.84 -16.43 -3.18
C MET A 1 -3.77 -15.34 -4.22
N PHE A 2 -4.68 -14.36 -4.21
CA PHE A 2 -4.61 -13.22 -5.14
C PHE A 2 -3.66 -12.18 -4.55
N VAL A 3 -2.80 -11.56 -5.37
CA VAL A 3 -1.78 -10.59 -4.90
C VAL A 3 -2.42 -9.45 -4.10
N GLY A 4 -3.59 -8.95 -4.54
CA GLY A 4 -4.31 -7.87 -3.85
C GLY A 4 -4.88 -8.24 -2.48
N ASP A 5 -5.05 -9.53 -2.17
CA ASP A 5 -5.67 -9.99 -0.92
C ASP A 5 -4.64 -10.20 0.21
N PHE A 6 -3.34 -10.22 -0.12
CA PHE A 6 -2.27 -10.49 0.87
C PHE A 6 -2.23 -9.45 1.99
N LEU A 7 -2.23 -8.15 1.64
CA LEU A 7 -2.15 -7.07 2.63
C LEU A 7 -3.41 -7.03 3.51
N GLY A 8 -4.60 -7.23 2.92
CA GLY A 8 -5.85 -7.29 3.68
C GLY A 8 -5.87 -8.40 4.72
N ARG A 9 -5.44 -9.61 4.35
CA ARG A 9 -5.32 -10.73 5.29
C ARG A 9 -4.29 -10.49 6.38
N ARG A 10 -3.13 -9.92 6.03
CA ARG A 10 -2.08 -9.61 7.02
C ARG A 10 -2.52 -8.53 7.99
N ALA A 11 -3.25 -7.51 7.52
CA ALA A 11 -3.86 -6.51 8.38
C ALA A 11 -4.92 -7.11 9.31
N LEU A 12 -5.59 -8.20 8.91
CA LEU A 12 -6.57 -8.89 9.76
C LEU A 12 -5.90 -9.79 10.81
N TYR A 13 -4.93 -10.62 10.41
CA TYR A 13 -4.39 -11.68 11.27
C TYR A 13 -3.17 -11.24 12.09
N THR A 14 -2.38 -10.31 11.56
CA THR A 14 -1.12 -9.85 12.18
C THR A 14 -0.96 -8.33 11.99
N PRO A 15 -1.92 -7.50 12.45
CA PRO A 15 -1.99 -6.07 12.15
C PRO A 15 -0.73 -5.31 12.55
N ASP A 16 -0.27 -5.53 13.79
CA ASP A 16 0.83 -4.77 14.41
C ASP A 16 2.21 -5.33 14.06
N THR A 17 2.28 -6.40 13.26
CA THR A 17 3.56 -6.95 12.82
C THR A 17 4.19 -6.05 11.77
N LEU A 18 5.50 -5.83 11.90
CA LEU A 18 6.30 -5.07 10.95
C LEU A 18 6.20 -5.69 9.55
N ALA A 19 5.74 -4.91 8.58
CA ALA A 19 5.58 -5.31 7.19
C ALA A 19 6.76 -4.87 6.32
N VAL A 20 7.17 -3.60 6.44
CA VAL A 20 8.21 -3.00 5.60
C VAL A 20 9.03 -2.00 6.41
N VAL A 21 10.34 -1.98 6.14
CA VAL A 21 11.26 -0.91 6.56
C VAL A 21 11.78 -0.21 5.31
N ASP A 22 11.47 1.07 5.16
CA ASP A 22 12.04 1.95 4.15
C ASP A 22 13.39 2.49 4.64
N ALA A 23 14.46 1.81 4.20
CA ALA A 23 15.84 2.19 4.50
C ALA A 23 16.38 3.33 3.64
N GLY A 24 15.62 3.79 2.64
CA GLY A 24 15.98 4.95 1.82
C GLY A 24 15.70 6.29 2.51
N LYS A 25 15.04 6.29 3.67
CA LYS A 25 14.72 7.50 4.45
C LYS A 25 15.59 7.58 5.71
N VAL A 26 15.94 8.82 6.09
CA VAL A 26 16.63 9.10 7.36
C VAL A 26 15.75 10.08 8.17
N PRO A 27 15.23 9.66 9.34
CA PRO A 27 15.30 8.31 9.92
C PRO A 27 14.54 7.28 9.07
N HIS A 28 14.89 6.00 9.26
CA HIS A 28 14.21 4.87 8.61
C HIS A 28 12.72 4.95 8.91
N ARG A 29 11.88 4.73 7.91
CA ARG A 29 10.44 4.58 8.14
C ARG A 29 10.09 3.11 8.21
N SER A 30 9.22 2.78 9.14
CA SER A 30 8.72 1.42 9.33
C SER A 30 7.20 1.45 9.26
N PHE A 31 6.61 0.41 8.69
CA PHE A 31 5.17 0.26 8.58
C PHE A 31 4.76 -1.13 9.05
N THR A 32 3.75 -1.17 9.89
CA THR A 32 3.00 -2.38 10.24
C THR A 32 2.08 -2.78 9.08
N TYR A 33 1.56 -4.01 9.10
CA TYR A 33 0.62 -4.45 8.06
C TYR A 33 -0.66 -3.63 8.02
N ILE A 34 -1.18 -3.19 9.19
CA ILE A 34 -2.38 -2.35 9.24
C ILE A 34 -2.11 -0.96 8.64
N GLU A 35 -0.96 -0.36 8.92
CA GLU A 35 -0.57 0.94 8.36
C GLU A 35 -0.39 0.87 6.84
N LEU A 36 0.30 -0.16 6.35
CA LEU A 36 0.54 -0.35 4.93
C LEU A 36 -0.75 -0.60 4.16
N ASN A 37 -1.65 -1.43 4.70
CA ASN A 37 -2.97 -1.67 4.12
C ASN A 37 -3.82 -0.40 4.08
N ASN A 38 -3.81 0.39 5.16
CA ASN A 38 -4.54 1.66 5.21
C ASN A 38 -4.00 2.67 4.19
N ARG A 39 -2.68 2.73 3.98
CA ARG A 39 -2.07 3.57 2.94
C ARG A 39 -2.51 3.15 1.54
N ALA A 40 -2.42 1.84 1.24
CA ALA A 40 -2.85 1.29 -0.05
C ALA A 40 -4.34 1.57 -0.32
N ASN A 41 -5.20 1.41 0.69
CA ASN A 41 -6.64 1.70 0.55
C ASN A 41 -6.93 3.18 0.35
N ARG A 42 -6.19 4.10 1.00
CA ARG A 42 -6.33 5.54 0.72
C ARG A 42 -5.96 5.87 -0.72
N PHE A 43 -4.87 5.29 -1.23
CA PHE A 43 -4.47 5.48 -2.62
C PHE A 43 -5.50 4.89 -3.59
N ALA A 44 -6.01 3.67 -3.33
CA ALA A 44 -7.04 3.05 -4.14
C ALA A 44 -8.36 3.86 -4.17
N ASN A 45 -8.79 4.39 -3.01
CA ASN A 45 -9.97 5.25 -2.95
C ASN A 45 -9.75 6.56 -3.72
N TRP A 46 -8.55 7.16 -3.64
CA TRP A 46 -8.24 8.35 -4.44
C TRP A 46 -8.20 8.05 -5.94
N LEU A 47 -7.65 6.92 -6.36
CA LEU A 47 -7.67 6.52 -7.77
C LEU A 47 -9.12 6.39 -8.29
N ARG A 48 -10.00 5.77 -7.50
CA ARG A 48 -11.41 5.60 -7.86
C ARG A 48 -12.18 6.93 -7.84
N ASP A 49 -12.12 7.66 -6.74
CA ASP A 49 -13.03 8.79 -6.49
C ASP A 49 -12.44 10.13 -6.99
N GLY A 50 -11.12 10.26 -6.97
CA GLY A 50 -10.41 11.49 -7.37
C GLY A 50 -9.92 11.47 -8.81
N ALA A 51 -9.44 10.33 -9.31
CA ALA A 51 -8.92 10.18 -10.66
C ALA A 51 -9.85 9.41 -11.62
N ASP A 52 -11.04 9.01 -11.15
CA ASP A 52 -12.08 8.27 -11.90
C ASP A 52 -11.56 6.99 -12.59
N ILE A 53 -10.60 6.31 -11.97
CA ILE A 53 -10.05 5.05 -12.49
C ILE A 53 -11.05 3.92 -12.27
N GLN A 54 -11.36 3.21 -13.36
CA GLN A 54 -12.31 2.11 -13.39
C GLN A 54 -11.63 0.76 -13.59
N LYS A 55 -12.39 -0.31 -13.37
CA LYS A 55 -11.91 -1.67 -13.59
C LYS A 55 -11.57 -1.87 -15.07
N GLY A 56 -10.31 -2.23 -15.35
CA GLY A 56 -9.80 -2.46 -16.70
C GLY A 56 -8.91 -1.32 -17.22
N ASP A 57 -8.90 -0.19 -16.52
CA ASP A 57 -7.99 0.91 -16.84
C ASP A 57 -6.54 0.56 -16.51
N ARG A 58 -5.65 1.15 -17.30
CA ARG A 58 -4.20 0.92 -17.20
C ARG A 58 -3.59 2.08 -16.45
N VAL A 59 -2.97 1.78 -15.32
CA VAL A 59 -2.29 2.76 -14.46
C VAL A 59 -0.79 2.53 -14.54
N ALA A 60 -0.03 3.55 -14.88
CA ALA A 60 1.42 3.54 -14.80
C ALA A 60 1.88 4.20 -13.49
N ILE A 61 2.92 3.65 -12.87
CA ILE A 61 3.57 4.23 -11.69
C ILE A 61 4.96 4.70 -12.12
N LEU A 62 5.19 6.01 -12.04
CA LEU A 62 6.50 6.62 -12.24
C LEU A 62 6.97 7.17 -10.90
N ALA A 63 7.83 6.40 -10.23
CA ALA A 63 8.34 6.73 -8.91
C ALA A 63 9.77 6.18 -8.76
N HIS A 64 10.51 6.72 -7.80
CA HIS A 64 11.76 6.11 -7.38
C HIS A 64 11.48 4.91 -6.49
N ASN A 65 12.51 4.12 -6.18
CA ASN A 65 12.35 3.03 -5.22
C ASN A 65 12.05 3.63 -3.83
N GLY A 66 10.90 3.27 -3.27
CA GLY A 66 10.46 3.76 -1.97
C GLY A 66 9.11 3.17 -1.54
N VAL A 67 8.69 3.51 -0.32
CA VAL A 67 7.40 3.10 0.25
C VAL A 67 6.44 4.30 0.31
N GLU A 68 6.13 4.82 -0.87
CA GLU A 68 5.21 5.96 -1.08
C GLU A 68 3.73 5.56 -1.12
#